data_AF-A0AAW1QTD3-F1
#
_entry.id   AF-A0AAW1QTD3-F1
#
_cell.length_a   1.000
_cell.length_b   1.000
_cell.length_c   1.000
_cell.angle_alpha   90.00
_cell.angle_beta   90.00
_cell.angle_gamma   90.00
#
_symmetry.space_group_name_H-M   'P 1'
#
loop_
_entity.id
_entity.type
_entity.pdbx_description
1 polymer ?
#
loop_
_entity_poly.entity_id
_entity_poly.type
_entity_poly.pdbx_seq_one_letter_code
_entity_poly.pdbx_strand_id
1 'polypeptide(L)'
;MTGTNHVLLLSCLLSRLASLFGSPADVEHQWALLGSCPSWHADPLKCTPNITIHEIQGIHQYSPYAGAAVAVAGVVTGIVDRSGFYMQDPQSDDDPRTSEGIYVYTHKAGLQAANVSVGDMVTVRGTVSEFRYDSAALPLTEIVTDMDQQGVTKCPGLFGPDSIIHPVSIGCHAGGPGERTPPLAVIKNDGLNDSLDIAEDGLDFYESLEGMLVAVKDPIAVGATDRFAAAWVVNNRGACSSGCNSRKGITAAPETNDFNPERIQLVTSSAIRRPSPFTVGDTVLEGQAEGIMSYGWDNFRLLLTKNITPESGGMQPTRNSIFVPEDRATHLTFGSYNIENFHISGERPSRIAKQIVENLGAPAVLALQEVQ
;
A
#
# COMPACT_ATOMS: atom_id res chain seq x y z
N MET A 1 -33.23 0.82 -33.20
CA MET A 1 -32.42 2.06 -33.25
C MET A 1 -30.94 1.70 -33.47
N THR A 2 -30.59 1.14 -34.64
CA THR A 2 -29.24 0.57 -34.89
C THR A 2 -28.68 0.85 -36.29
N GLY A 3 -29.32 1.69 -37.10
CA GLY A 3 -28.86 1.98 -38.48
C GLY A 3 -28.08 3.29 -38.64
N THR A 4 -28.33 4.30 -37.79
CA THR A 4 -27.87 5.67 -38.05
C THR A 4 -26.44 5.96 -37.55
N ASN A 5 -25.96 5.23 -36.54
CA ASN A 5 -24.64 5.48 -35.94
C ASN A 5 -23.46 4.98 -36.81
N HIS A 6 -23.64 3.91 -37.60
CA HIS A 6 -22.56 3.41 -38.46
C HIS A 6 -22.26 4.32 -39.66
N VAL A 7 -23.27 5.03 -40.18
CA VAL A 7 -23.08 5.95 -41.32
C VAL A 7 -22.33 7.21 -40.89
N LEU A 8 -22.59 7.72 -39.68
CA LEU A 8 -21.88 8.86 -39.10
C LEU A 8 -20.40 8.55 -38.79
N LEU A 9 -20.09 7.35 -38.29
CA LEU A 9 -18.72 6.91 -38.02
C LEU A 9 -17.88 6.77 -39.29
N LEU A 10 -18.43 6.13 -40.34
CA LEU A 10 -17.72 5.94 -41.60
C LEU A 10 -17.44 7.29 -42.29
N SER A 11 -18.41 8.21 -42.22
CA SER A 11 -18.29 9.56 -42.79
C SER A 11 -17.21 10.40 -42.10
N CYS A 12 -17.05 10.25 -40.78
CA CYS A 12 -16.01 10.97 -40.02
C CYS A 12 -14.60 10.40 -40.26
N LEU A 13 -14.46 9.08 -40.41
CA LEU A 13 -13.18 8.44 -40.71
C LEU A 13 -12.65 8.85 -42.09
N LEU A 14 -13.56 8.90 -43.09
CA LEU A 14 -13.26 9.33 -44.45
C LEU A 14 -12.87 10.82 -44.52
N SER A 15 -13.50 11.69 -43.72
CA SER A 15 -13.15 13.12 -43.66
C SER A 15 -11.73 13.38 -43.12
N ARG A 16 -11.28 12.64 -42.11
CA ARG A 16 -9.89 12.77 -41.58
C ARG A 16 -8.84 12.21 -42.54
N LEU A 17 -9.17 11.17 -43.30
CA LEU A 17 -8.32 10.66 -44.37
C LEU A 17 -8.20 11.65 -45.54
N ALA A 18 -9.26 12.39 -45.87
CA ALA A 18 -9.22 13.40 -46.93
C ALA A 18 -8.35 14.63 -46.56
N SER A 19 -8.34 15.05 -45.28
CA SER A 19 -7.48 16.15 -44.80
C SER A 19 -5.97 15.84 -44.80
N LEU A 20 -5.58 14.57 -44.93
CA LEU A 20 -4.18 14.16 -45.04
C LEU A 20 -3.61 14.31 -46.47
N PHE A 21 -4.46 14.60 -47.48
CA PHE A 21 -4.06 14.60 -48.89
C PHE A 21 -4.49 15.84 -49.72
N GLY A 22 -5.02 16.91 -49.11
CA GLY A 22 -5.53 18.09 -49.84
C GLY A 22 -5.10 19.44 -49.26
N SER A 23 -4.83 20.41 -50.13
CA SER A 23 -4.39 21.77 -49.76
C SER A 23 -5.49 22.61 -49.09
N PRO A 24 -5.15 23.61 -48.25
CA PRO A 24 -6.05 24.19 -47.24
C PRO A 24 -7.23 25.06 -47.74
N ALA A 25 -7.42 25.25 -49.05
CA ALA A 25 -8.27 26.32 -49.57
C ALA A 25 -9.72 25.92 -49.97
N ASP A 26 -10.03 24.62 -50.14
CA ASP A 26 -11.31 24.20 -50.74
C ASP A 26 -12.33 23.57 -49.78
N VAL A 27 -12.05 23.53 -48.46
CA VAL A 27 -12.92 22.81 -47.48
C VAL A 27 -13.89 23.75 -46.74
N GLU A 28 -13.74 25.07 -46.84
CA GLU A 28 -14.41 25.98 -45.89
C GLU A 28 -15.84 26.40 -46.27
N HIS A 29 -16.34 26.08 -47.47
CA HIS A 29 -17.63 26.61 -47.94
C HIS A 29 -18.81 25.65 -48.04
N GLN A 30 -18.64 24.39 -47.68
CA GLN A 30 -19.77 23.52 -47.45
C GLN A 30 -19.54 22.79 -46.13
N TRP A 31 -20.53 22.87 -45.23
CA TRP A 31 -20.85 21.95 -44.11
C TRP A 31 -21.15 22.66 -42.77
N ALA A 32 -21.89 23.77 -42.83
CA ALA A 32 -22.46 24.43 -41.64
C ALA A 32 -23.75 23.77 -41.10
N LEU A 33 -24.04 22.49 -41.42
CA LEU A 33 -25.32 21.83 -41.05
C LEU A 33 -25.21 20.41 -40.46
N LEU A 34 -24.01 19.94 -40.12
CA LEU A 34 -23.84 18.76 -39.28
C LEU A 34 -23.16 19.20 -37.99
N GLY A 35 -23.92 19.18 -36.90
CA GLY A 35 -23.45 19.57 -35.57
C GLY A 35 -22.08 18.96 -35.26
N SER A 36 -21.23 19.74 -34.59
CA SER A 36 -19.88 19.38 -34.16
C SER A 36 -19.77 17.92 -33.75
N CYS A 37 -18.87 17.18 -34.40
CA CYS A 37 -18.54 15.81 -34.03
C CYS A 37 -18.15 15.79 -32.54
N PRO A 38 -18.82 14.99 -31.70
CA PRO A 38 -18.56 15.07 -30.28
C PRO A 38 -17.20 14.40 -29.99
N SER A 39 -16.34 15.11 -29.27
CA SER A 39 -14.94 14.79 -29.00
C SER A 39 -14.74 13.64 -28.00
N TRP A 40 -15.35 12.47 -28.26
CA TRP A 40 -15.33 11.31 -27.36
C TRP A 40 -14.22 10.28 -27.65
N HIS A 41 -13.42 10.49 -28.69
CA HIS A 41 -12.30 9.60 -28.97
C HIS A 41 -11.01 10.31 -28.58
N ALA A 42 -10.36 9.81 -27.53
CA ALA A 42 -8.98 10.17 -27.21
C ALA A 42 -8.11 10.01 -28.45
N ASP A 43 -7.13 10.90 -28.61
CA ASP A 43 -6.13 10.78 -29.68
C ASP A 43 -5.43 9.42 -29.54
N PRO A 44 -5.56 8.49 -30.52
CA PRO A 44 -5.09 7.11 -30.37
C PRO A 44 -3.59 7.01 -30.05
N LEU A 45 -2.79 8.01 -30.44
CA LEU A 45 -1.36 8.10 -30.09
C LEU A 45 -1.10 8.38 -28.61
N LYS A 46 -2.03 9.05 -27.91
CA LYS A 46 -1.88 9.36 -26.48
C LYS A 46 -2.17 8.18 -25.56
N CYS A 47 -2.94 7.21 -26.03
CA CYS A 47 -3.31 6.00 -25.30
C CYS A 47 -2.46 4.77 -25.64
N THR A 48 -1.33 4.97 -26.32
CA THR A 48 -0.43 3.87 -26.69
C THR A 48 0.75 3.83 -25.72
N PRO A 49 0.82 2.85 -24.80
CA PRO A 49 2.00 2.64 -23.97
C PRO A 49 3.15 2.08 -24.81
N ASN A 50 4.39 2.26 -24.34
CA ASN A 50 5.60 1.69 -24.95
C ASN A 50 6.35 0.73 -24.02
N ILE A 51 5.87 0.55 -22.79
CA ILE A 51 6.45 -0.31 -21.75
C ILE A 51 5.33 -0.69 -20.76
N THR A 52 5.41 -1.89 -20.17
CA THR A 52 4.49 -2.35 -19.12
C THR A 52 4.95 -1.92 -17.72
N ILE A 53 4.10 -2.07 -16.70
CA ILE A 53 4.49 -1.74 -15.33
C ILE A 53 5.51 -2.76 -14.79
N HIS A 54 5.32 -4.07 -15.02
CA HIS A 54 6.29 -5.08 -14.58
C HIS A 54 7.67 -4.94 -15.23
N GLU A 55 7.76 -4.44 -16.47
CA GLU A 55 9.06 -4.11 -17.09
C GLU A 55 9.75 -2.95 -16.36
N ILE A 56 8.99 -1.91 -15.96
CA ILE A 56 9.52 -0.80 -15.17
C ILE A 56 9.95 -1.26 -13.79
N GLN A 57 9.13 -2.04 -13.08
CA GLN A 57 9.47 -2.55 -11.75
C GLN A 57 10.67 -3.49 -11.81
N GLY A 58 10.66 -4.45 -12.74
CA GLY A 58 11.70 -5.46 -12.88
C GLY A 58 11.71 -6.45 -11.70
N ILE A 59 12.83 -7.17 -11.57
CA ILE A 59 13.04 -8.21 -10.55
C ILE A 59 14.15 -7.82 -9.56
N HIS A 60 14.34 -6.53 -9.33
CA HIS A 60 15.39 -5.97 -8.49
C HIS A 60 14.83 -4.84 -7.62
N GLN A 61 15.56 -4.44 -6.59
CA GLN A 61 15.20 -3.30 -5.71
C GLN A 61 15.15 -1.94 -6.44
N TYR A 62 15.78 -1.85 -7.61
CA TYR A 62 15.82 -0.63 -8.40
C TYR A 62 15.33 -0.95 -9.81
N SER A 63 14.53 -0.04 -10.35
CA SER A 63 14.03 -0.13 -11.70
C SER A 63 15.18 -0.19 -12.72
N PRO A 64 15.15 -1.14 -13.69
CA PRO A 64 16.07 -1.11 -14.84
C PRO A 64 15.83 0.10 -15.78
N TYR A 65 14.75 0.85 -15.56
CA TYR A 65 14.36 2.01 -16.35
C TYR A 65 14.53 3.34 -15.59
N ALA A 66 15.16 3.35 -14.42
CA ALA A 66 15.41 4.58 -13.67
C ALA A 66 16.04 5.69 -14.54
N GLY A 67 15.41 6.86 -14.57
CA GLY A 67 15.79 8.01 -15.40
C GLY A 67 15.31 7.97 -16.85
N ALA A 68 14.68 6.90 -17.31
CA ALA A 68 14.13 6.79 -18.66
C ALA A 68 12.76 7.48 -18.78
N ALA A 69 12.52 8.08 -19.94
CA ALA A 69 11.20 8.58 -20.31
C ALA A 69 10.33 7.45 -20.86
N VAL A 70 9.13 7.29 -20.31
CA VAL A 70 8.23 6.16 -20.59
C VAL A 70 6.80 6.63 -20.88
N ALA A 71 6.05 5.75 -21.54
CA ALA A 71 4.60 5.82 -21.66
C ALA A 71 4.02 4.49 -21.17
N VAL A 72 3.36 4.51 -20.02
CA VAL A 72 2.86 3.30 -19.36
C VAL A 72 1.36 3.42 -19.15
N ALA A 73 0.64 2.29 -19.20
CA ALA A 73 -0.80 2.27 -19.03
C ALA A 73 -1.20 1.46 -17.81
N GLY A 74 -2.37 1.76 -17.24
CA GLY A 74 -2.91 1.02 -16.11
C GLY A 74 -4.30 1.50 -15.71
N VAL A 75 -4.89 0.81 -14.74
CA VAL A 75 -6.14 1.18 -14.08
C VAL A 75 -5.79 1.84 -12.75
N VAL A 76 -6.35 3.01 -12.47
CA VAL A 76 -6.12 3.71 -11.20
C VAL A 76 -6.70 2.89 -10.05
N THR A 77 -5.86 2.49 -9.09
CA THR A 77 -6.22 1.63 -7.95
C THR A 77 -6.35 2.41 -6.64
N GLY A 78 -5.68 3.55 -6.50
CA GLY A 78 -5.73 4.33 -5.26
C GLY A 78 -5.32 5.79 -5.42
N ILE A 79 -6.04 6.69 -4.75
CA ILE A 79 -5.66 8.09 -4.56
C ILE A 79 -5.50 8.31 -3.06
N VAL A 80 -4.31 7.97 -2.57
CA VAL A 80 -4.03 7.79 -1.14
C VAL A 80 -3.25 8.95 -0.51
N ASP A 81 -2.84 9.92 -1.33
CA ASP A 81 -2.30 11.21 -0.93
C ASP A 81 -2.83 12.36 -1.82
N ARG A 82 -2.20 13.54 -1.75
CA ARG A 82 -2.61 14.76 -2.48
C ARG A 82 -1.70 15.12 -3.65
N SER A 83 -0.75 14.26 -4.01
CA SER A 83 0.34 14.55 -4.94
C SER A 83 0.48 13.50 -6.03
N GLY A 84 -0.21 12.38 -5.92
CA GLY A 84 -0.21 11.36 -6.95
C GLY A 84 -1.36 10.38 -6.82
N PHE A 85 -1.25 9.31 -7.58
CA PHE A 85 -2.16 8.18 -7.55
C PHE A 85 -1.39 6.90 -7.87
N TYR A 86 -1.93 5.77 -7.44
CA TYR A 86 -1.46 4.45 -7.83
C TYR A 86 -2.28 3.94 -8.98
N MET A 87 -1.63 3.25 -9.90
CA MET A 87 -2.27 2.49 -10.97
C MET A 87 -1.64 1.11 -11.07
N GLN A 88 -2.41 0.17 -11.60
CA GLN A 88 -1.97 -1.21 -11.78
C GLN A 88 -2.34 -1.70 -13.18
N ASP A 89 -1.46 -2.50 -13.78
CA ASP A 89 -1.72 -3.14 -15.07
C ASP A 89 -2.73 -4.29 -14.85
N PRO A 90 -3.89 -4.31 -15.53
CA PRO A 90 -4.83 -5.42 -15.44
C PRO A 90 -4.36 -6.69 -16.16
N GLN A 91 -3.27 -6.61 -16.95
CA GLN A 91 -2.70 -7.73 -17.69
C GLN A 91 -1.36 -8.16 -17.05
N SER A 92 -1.44 -8.89 -15.93
CA SER A 92 -0.24 -9.33 -15.23
C SER A 92 0.63 -10.27 -16.06
N ASP A 93 1.94 -10.25 -15.81
CA ASP A 93 2.82 -11.33 -16.24
C ASP A 93 2.64 -12.60 -15.36
N ASP A 94 3.47 -13.61 -15.61
CA ASP A 94 3.49 -14.87 -14.85
C ASP A 94 4.62 -14.91 -13.79
N ASP A 95 5.38 -13.84 -13.59
CA ASP A 95 6.52 -13.80 -12.66
C ASP A 95 6.12 -13.13 -11.34
N PRO A 96 5.96 -13.87 -10.23
CA PRO A 96 5.55 -13.29 -8.95
C PRO A 96 6.59 -12.34 -8.34
N ARG A 97 7.78 -12.21 -8.92
CA ARG A 97 8.83 -11.27 -8.46
C ARG A 97 8.63 -9.87 -9.03
N THR A 98 7.85 -9.70 -10.08
CA THR A 98 7.53 -8.38 -10.62
C THR A 98 6.25 -7.85 -9.99
N SER A 99 6.14 -6.52 -9.94
CA SER A 99 4.92 -5.82 -9.55
C SER A 99 4.21 -5.26 -10.78
N GLU A 100 2.89 -5.36 -10.79
CA GLU A 100 2.05 -4.69 -11.79
C GLU A 100 1.60 -3.30 -11.35
N GLY A 101 1.94 -2.89 -10.13
CA GLY A 101 1.55 -1.62 -9.53
C GLY A 101 2.65 -0.57 -9.64
N ILE A 102 2.26 0.69 -9.79
CA ILE A 102 3.22 1.81 -9.78
C ILE A 102 2.59 3.07 -9.21
N TYR A 103 3.41 3.88 -8.53
CA TYR A 103 3.01 5.22 -8.10
C TYR A 103 3.27 6.23 -9.22
N VAL A 104 2.30 7.12 -9.45
CA VAL A 104 2.40 8.21 -10.41
C VAL A 104 2.43 9.52 -9.65
N TYR A 105 3.60 10.13 -9.57
CA TYR A 105 3.78 11.44 -8.96
C TYR A 105 3.38 12.55 -9.96
N THR A 106 2.41 13.34 -9.56
CA THR A 106 1.81 14.41 -10.37
C THR A 106 1.72 15.73 -9.62
N HIS A 107 2.39 15.87 -8.46
CA HIS A 107 2.23 17.01 -7.56
C HIS A 107 0.74 17.36 -7.28
N LYS A 108 0.46 18.37 -6.45
CA LYS A 108 -0.95 18.66 -6.09
C LYS A 108 -1.77 19.21 -7.26
N ALA A 109 -1.19 20.12 -8.04
CA ALA A 109 -1.89 20.76 -9.14
C ALA A 109 -2.07 19.81 -10.34
N GLY A 110 -1.09 18.95 -10.62
CA GLY A 110 -1.18 17.97 -11.71
C GLY A 110 -2.22 16.90 -11.41
N LEU A 111 -2.32 16.41 -10.16
CA LEU A 111 -3.40 15.50 -9.77
C LEU A 111 -4.80 16.10 -10.01
N GLN A 112 -4.97 17.37 -9.63
CA GLN A 112 -6.22 18.11 -9.86
C GLN A 112 -6.52 18.28 -11.36
N ALA A 113 -5.49 18.58 -12.17
CA ALA A 113 -5.62 18.71 -13.61
C ALA A 113 -5.93 17.38 -14.31
N ALA A 114 -5.32 16.28 -13.86
CA ALA A 114 -5.57 14.93 -14.37
C ALA A 114 -7.02 14.47 -14.08
N ASN A 115 -7.60 14.92 -12.96
CA ASN A 115 -8.99 14.65 -12.56
C ASN A 115 -9.35 13.15 -12.63
N VAL A 116 -8.41 12.29 -12.22
CA VAL A 116 -8.57 10.83 -12.24
C VAL A 116 -9.38 10.33 -11.06
N SER A 117 -10.04 9.20 -11.23
CA SER A 117 -10.78 8.45 -10.21
C SER A 117 -10.34 7.00 -10.20
N VAL A 118 -10.47 6.32 -9.06
CA VAL A 118 -10.26 4.86 -8.98
C VAL A 118 -11.14 4.18 -10.03
N GLY A 119 -10.56 3.26 -10.80
CA GLY A 119 -11.19 2.58 -11.93
C GLY A 119 -10.98 3.26 -13.30
N ASP A 120 -10.46 4.49 -13.35
CA ASP A 120 -10.09 5.11 -14.63
C ASP A 120 -8.94 4.34 -15.28
N MET A 121 -9.08 4.03 -16.57
CA MET A 121 -7.98 3.56 -17.41
C MET A 121 -7.19 4.77 -17.89
N VAL A 122 -5.88 4.77 -17.68
CA VAL A 122 -5.01 5.90 -18.02
C VAL A 122 -3.76 5.43 -18.75
N THR A 123 -3.23 6.31 -19.59
CA THR A 123 -1.84 6.25 -20.05
C THR A 123 -1.10 7.43 -19.44
N VAL A 124 0.05 7.15 -18.85
CA VAL A 124 0.91 8.11 -18.17
C VAL A 124 2.22 8.23 -18.93
N ARG A 125 2.62 9.47 -19.23
CA ARG A 125 3.92 9.82 -19.80
C ARG A 125 4.72 10.60 -18.77
N GLY A 126 5.92 10.13 -18.51
CA GLY A 126 6.78 10.71 -17.49
C GLY A 126 8.18 10.09 -17.49
N THR A 127 8.92 10.36 -16.42
CA THR A 127 10.25 9.78 -16.20
C THR A 127 10.17 8.82 -15.01
N VAL A 128 10.75 7.63 -15.15
CA VAL A 128 10.88 6.69 -14.04
C VAL A 128 11.89 7.24 -13.03
N SER A 129 11.55 7.21 -11.74
CA SER A 129 12.37 7.72 -10.66
C SER A 129 12.35 6.78 -9.47
N GLU A 130 13.47 6.76 -8.73
CA GLU A 130 13.65 6.03 -7.47
C GLU A 130 13.47 7.02 -6.32
N PHE A 131 12.24 7.16 -5.81
CA PHE A 131 11.97 8.13 -4.76
C PHE A 131 12.42 7.62 -3.39
N ARG A 132 13.10 8.49 -2.64
CA ARG A 132 13.46 8.21 -1.24
C ARG A 132 13.14 9.42 -0.37
N TYR A 133 12.52 9.16 0.78
CA TYR A 133 12.27 10.24 1.75
C TYR A 133 13.54 10.64 2.52
N ASP A 134 14.53 9.75 2.64
CA ASP A 134 15.88 10.05 3.11
C ASP A 134 16.93 9.11 2.48
N SER A 135 18.21 9.29 2.80
CA SER A 135 19.30 8.51 2.19
C SER A 135 19.37 7.04 2.63
N ALA A 136 18.76 6.68 3.77
CA ALA A 136 18.79 5.33 4.32
C ALA A 136 17.59 4.48 3.91
N ALA A 137 16.49 5.13 3.51
CA ALA A 137 15.28 4.49 3.01
C ALA A 137 15.52 3.67 1.74
N LEU A 138 14.78 2.56 1.60
CA LEU A 138 14.59 1.89 0.31
C LEU A 138 13.88 2.84 -0.66
N PRO A 139 14.19 2.75 -1.97
CA PRO A 139 13.50 3.53 -2.96
C PRO A 139 12.07 3.01 -3.18
N LEU A 140 11.19 3.91 -3.62
CA LEU A 140 9.90 3.60 -4.21
C LEU A 140 10.00 3.91 -5.71
N THR A 141 9.68 2.96 -6.58
CA THR A 141 9.64 3.18 -8.02
C THR A 141 8.40 4.00 -8.40
N GLU A 142 8.62 5.17 -9.01
CA GLU A 142 7.54 6.07 -9.39
C GLU A 142 7.70 6.64 -10.81
N ILE A 143 6.58 7.06 -11.40
CA ILE A 143 6.56 7.87 -12.61
C ILE A 143 6.36 9.33 -12.26
N VAL A 144 7.37 10.15 -12.49
CA VAL A 144 7.30 11.60 -12.33
C VAL A 144 6.77 12.21 -13.63
N THR A 145 5.60 12.83 -13.54
CA THR A 145 4.98 13.55 -14.66
C THR A 145 5.35 15.03 -14.64
N ASP A 146 5.54 15.62 -15.82
CA ASP A 146 5.84 17.04 -15.96
C ASP A 146 4.56 17.89 -15.99
N MET A 147 4.59 19.03 -15.30
CA MET A 147 3.45 19.91 -15.01
C MET A 147 2.76 20.44 -16.27
N ASP A 148 3.53 20.63 -17.35
CA ASP A 148 3.10 21.36 -18.54
C ASP A 148 2.67 20.46 -19.70
N GLN A 149 2.81 19.14 -19.58
CA GLN A 149 2.80 18.20 -20.72
C GLN A 149 1.57 17.28 -20.84
N GLN A 150 0.50 17.47 -20.05
CA GLN A 150 -0.65 16.52 -20.06
C GLN A 150 -0.17 15.07 -19.85
N GLY A 151 0.73 14.86 -18.88
CA GLY A 151 1.36 13.57 -18.64
C GLY A 151 0.40 12.44 -18.25
N VAL A 152 -0.88 12.73 -17.99
CA VAL A 152 -1.92 11.73 -17.72
C VAL A 152 -3.04 11.90 -18.72
N THR A 153 -3.34 10.84 -19.49
CA THR A 153 -4.46 10.80 -20.44
C THR A 153 -5.42 9.69 -20.03
N LYS A 154 -6.72 10.01 -19.87
CA LYS A 154 -7.76 8.98 -19.69
C LYS A 154 -8.01 8.26 -21.02
N CYS A 155 -8.02 6.94 -20.97
CA CYS A 155 -8.13 6.06 -22.12
C CYS A 155 -9.23 5.01 -21.89
N PRO A 156 -10.52 5.40 -21.89
CA PRO A 156 -11.63 4.47 -21.67
C PRO A 156 -11.60 3.33 -22.69
N GLY A 157 -11.71 2.10 -22.19
CA GLY A 157 -11.74 0.90 -23.03
C GLY A 157 -10.37 0.39 -23.50
N LEU A 158 -9.26 0.99 -23.04
CA LEU A 158 -7.89 0.55 -23.40
C LEU A 158 -7.68 -0.95 -23.14
N PHE A 159 -8.20 -1.44 -22.02
CA PHE A 159 -8.10 -2.85 -21.64
C PHE A 159 -9.43 -3.63 -21.85
N GLY A 160 -10.42 -3.04 -22.53
CA GLY A 160 -11.76 -3.63 -22.65
C GLY A 160 -12.67 -3.40 -21.42
N PRO A 161 -13.97 -3.73 -21.52
CA PRO A 161 -14.99 -3.35 -20.55
C PRO A 161 -14.92 -4.08 -19.20
N ASP A 162 -14.29 -5.25 -19.15
CA ASP A 162 -14.23 -6.12 -17.96
C ASP A 162 -12.87 -6.04 -17.22
N SER A 163 -12.01 -5.10 -17.60
CA SER A 163 -10.70 -4.94 -16.99
C SER A 163 -10.78 -4.25 -15.64
N ILE A 164 -10.87 -5.07 -14.60
CA ILE A 164 -10.89 -4.69 -13.19
C ILE A 164 -9.66 -5.26 -12.47
N ILE A 165 -9.13 -4.49 -11.52
CA ILE A 165 -8.03 -4.96 -10.67
C ILE A 165 -8.61 -5.70 -9.47
N HIS A 166 -8.17 -6.94 -9.30
CA HIS A 166 -8.43 -7.72 -8.08
C HIS A 166 -7.21 -7.65 -7.16
N PRO A 167 -7.42 -7.53 -5.83
CA PRO A 167 -6.31 -7.49 -4.89
C PRO A 167 -5.54 -8.82 -4.88
N VAL A 168 -4.21 -8.74 -4.85
CA VAL A 168 -3.36 -9.89 -4.52
C VAL A 168 -3.54 -10.23 -3.05
N SER A 169 -3.85 -11.49 -2.74
CA SER A 169 -4.04 -11.91 -1.35
C SER A 169 -2.71 -12.20 -0.68
N ILE A 170 -2.49 -11.62 0.52
CA ILE A 170 -1.46 -12.09 1.44
C ILE A 170 -2.11 -13.02 2.46
N GLY A 171 -1.63 -14.26 2.48
CA GLY A 171 -2.12 -15.30 3.36
C GLY A 171 -1.23 -16.54 3.32
N CYS A 172 -1.77 -17.72 3.64
CA CYS A 172 -0.97 -18.95 3.75
C CYS A 172 -1.76 -20.25 3.49
N HIS A 173 -3.03 -20.13 3.15
CA HIS A 173 -3.83 -21.28 2.74
C HIS A 173 -3.95 -21.21 1.22
N ALA A 174 -3.91 -22.33 0.51
CA ALA A 174 -4.10 -22.34 -0.96
C ALA A 174 -5.58 -22.03 -1.35
N GLY A 175 -6.19 -21.02 -0.70
CA GLY A 175 -7.61 -20.73 -0.74
C GLY A 175 -8.02 -19.84 -1.91
N GLY A 176 -7.07 -19.29 -2.67
CA GLY A 176 -7.34 -18.55 -3.90
C GLY A 176 -6.18 -18.59 -4.90
N PRO A 177 -6.45 -18.43 -6.21
CA PRO A 177 -5.40 -18.19 -7.20
C PRO A 177 -4.58 -16.95 -6.82
N GLY A 178 -3.25 -17.04 -6.88
CA GLY A 178 -2.36 -15.89 -6.68
C GLY A 178 -2.16 -15.42 -5.23
N GLU A 179 -2.57 -16.21 -4.22
CA GLU A 179 -2.24 -15.92 -2.82
C GLU A 179 -0.73 -16.06 -2.58
N ARG A 180 -0.11 -15.04 -1.98
CA ARG A 180 1.31 -14.99 -1.67
C ARG A 180 1.54 -15.10 -0.15
N THR A 181 2.51 -15.92 0.25
CA THR A 181 2.87 -16.15 1.65
C THR A 181 4.18 -15.43 1.98
N PRO A 182 4.21 -14.52 2.97
CA PRO A 182 5.44 -13.84 3.33
C PRO A 182 6.43 -14.82 4.00
N PRO A 183 7.75 -14.63 3.81
CA PRO A 183 8.76 -15.31 4.60
C PRO A 183 8.58 -15.06 6.11
N LEU A 184 9.08 -15.97 6.94
CA LEU A 184 8.82 -15.98 8.39
C LEU A 184 10.05 -15.73 9.27
N ALA A 185 11.21 -15.42 8.69
CA ALA A 185 12.41 -15.24 9.49
C ALA A 185 13.33 -14.16 8.94
N VAL A 186 13.76 -14.34 7.69
CA VAL A 186 14.78 -13.50 7.08
C VAL A 186 14.16 -12.22 6.52
N ILE A 187 14.70 -11.08 6.94
CA ILE A 187 14.35 -9.78 6.35
C ILE A 187 15.06 -9.63 5.00
N LYS A 188 16.38 -9.79 4.98
CA LYS A 188 17.26 -9.73 3.82
C LYS A 188 18.59 -10.42 4.13
N ASN A 189 19.16 -11.25 3.25
CA ASN A 189 20.47 -11.89 3.51
C ASN A 189 21.50 -11.88 2.36
N ASP A 190 21.12 -11.51 1.15
CA ASP A 190 22.00 -11.43 -0.04
C ASP A 190 22.28 -9.98 -0.49
N GLY A 191 21.55 -9.00 0.04
CA GLY A 191 21.75 -7.57 -0.22
C GLY A 191 20.92 -7.03 -1.39
N LEU A 192 20.96 -5.73 -1.62
CA LEU A 192 19.96 -5.04 -2.48
C LEU A 192 20.26 -5.05 -3.99
N ASN A 193 21.37 -5.66 -4.42
CA ASN A 193 21.79 -5.64 -5.84
C ASN A 193 21.46 -6.95 -6.59
N ASP A 194 21.03 -7.98 -5.86
CA ASP A 194 20.67 -9.26 -6.46
C ASP A 194 19.22 -9.23 -6.98
N SER A 195 18.81 -10.30 -7.66
CA SER A 195 17.41 -10.47 -8.04
C SER A 195 16.57 -10.80 -6.82
N LEU A 196 15.32 -10.35 -6.78
CA LEU A 196 14.42 -10.59 -5.66
C LEU A 196 14.26 -12.09 -5.35
N ASP A 197 14.60 -12.49 -4.12
CA ASP A 197 14.31 -13.79 -3.51
C ASP A 197 13.10 -13.68 -2.59
N ILE A 198 11.92 -13.62 -3.21
CA ILE A 198 10.64 -13.44 -2.52
C ILE A 198 10.25 -14.61 -1.60
N ALA A 199 10.94 -15.75 -1.71
CA ALA A 199 10.65 -16.95 -0.93
C ALA A 199 11.46 -16.99 0.37
N GLU A 200 12.66 -16.39 0.37
CA GLU A 200 13.54 -16.32 1.52
C GLU A 200 13.43 -14.97 2.25
N ASP A 201 13.41 -13.86 1.50
CA ASP A 201 13.57 -12.50 2.02
C ASP A 201 12.24 -11.74 2.09
N GLY A 202 11.87 -11.32 3.30
CA GLY A 202 10.65 -10.54 3.52
C GLY A 202 10.66 -9.19 2.80
N LEU A 203 11.83 -8.54 2.72
CA LEU A 203 11.99 -7.27 2.01
C LEU A 203 11.66 -7.44 0.52
N ASP A 204 12.18 -8.49 -0.10
CA ASP A 204 11.95 -8.80 -1.52
C ASP A 204 10.51 -9.21 -1.79
N PHE A 205 9.91 -9.95 -0.86
CA PHE A 205 8.50 -10.32 -0.94
C PHE A 205 7.59 -9.08 -1.08
N TYR A 206 7.79 -8.06 -0.25
CA TYR A 206 6.98 -6.85 -0.32
C TYR A 206 7.37 -5.92 -1.48
N GLU A 207 8.65 -5.91 -1.88
CA GLU A 207 9.10 -5.23 -3.10
C GLU A 207 8.37 -5.75 -4.34
N SER A 208 8.21 -7.08 -4.45
CA SER A 208 7.44 -7.70 -5.54
C SER A 208 5.94 -7.35 -5.57
N LEU A 209 5.45 -6.65 -4.54
CA LEU A 209 4.09 -6.17 -4.41
C LEU A 209 3.99 -4.64 -4.47
N GLU A 210 5.11 -3.92 -4.64
CA GLU A 210 5.16 -2.46 -4.55
C GLU A 210 4.13 -1.79 -5.46
N GLY A 211 3.27 -0.95 -4.91
CA GLY A 211 2.24 -0.22 -5.64
C GLY A 211 1.00 -1.06 -6.02
N MET A 212 1.00 -2.37 -5.78
CA MET A 212 -0.14 -3.24 -6.08
C MET A 212 -1.26 -3.07 -5.06
N LEU A 213 -2.49 -3.28 -5.51
CA LEU A 213 -3.64 -3.50 -4.64
C LEU A 213 -3.53 -4.88 -3.99
N VAL A 214 -3.56 -4.92 -2.66
CA VAL A 214 -3.32 -6.10 -1.83
C VAL A 214 -4.42 -6.27 -0.79
N ALA A 215 -4.75 -7.52 -0.47
CA ALA A 215 -5.68 -7.90 0.60
C ALA A 215 -4.96 -8.80 1.63
N VAL A 216 -4.81 -8.33 2.86
CA VAL A 216 -4.32 -9.16 3.97
C VAL A 216 -5.48 -9.95 4.54
N LYS A 217 -5.40 -11.29 4.49
CA LYS A 217 -6.46 -12.18 4.97
C LYS A 217 -6.49 -12.31 6.48
N ASP A 218 -7.69 -12.28 7.05
CA ASP A 218 -7.99 -12.44 8.48
C ASP A 218 -6.96 -11.79 9.41
N PRO A 219 -6.67 -10.49 9.25
CA PRO A 219 -5.60 -9.85 10.01
C PRO A 219 -5.92 -9.84 11.51
N ILE A 220 -4.90 -10.09 12.33
CA ILE A 220 -4.94 -9.89 13.79
C ILE A 220 -3.90 -8.86 14.19
N ALA A 221 -4.29 -7.92 15.04
CA ALA A 221 -3.40 -6.90 15.57
C ALA A 221 -2.37 -7.50 16.53
N VAL A 222 -1.09 -7.34 16.24
CA VAL A 222 0.03 -7.74 17.10
C VAL A 222 0.59 -6.57 17.91
N GLY A 223 0.04 -5.36 17.69
CA GLY A 223 0.36 -4.12 18.39
C GLY A 223 -0.87 -3.24 18.51
N ALA A 224 -0.92 -2.37 19.53
CA ALA A 224 -1.93 -1.33 19.60
C ALA A 224 -1.68 -0.27 18.51
N THR A 225 -2.74 0.39 18.04
CA THR A 225 -2.61 1.49 17.09
C THR A 225 -1.73 2.60 17.67
N ASP A 226 -0.73 3.03 16.90
CA ASP A 226 0.24 4.04 17.32
C ASP A 226 -0.31 5.47 17.19
N ARG A 227 0.51 6.45 17.58
CA ARG A 227 0.16 7.89 17.49
C ARG A 227 -0.07 8.39 16.06
N PHE A 228 0.43 7.65 15.06
CA PHE A 228 0.29 7.96 13.64
C PHE A 228 -0.91 7.23 13.01
N ALA A 229 -1.75 6.58 13.81
CA ALA A 229 -2.88 5.78 13.37
C ALA A 229 -2.46 4.56 12.52
N ALA A 230 -1.27 4.02 12.76
CA ALA A 230 -0.80 2.77 12.17
C ALA A 230 -1.04 1.60 13.12
N ALA A 231 -1.45 0.45 12.58
CA ALA A 231 -1.62 -0.80 13.33
C ALA A 231 -0.75 -1.89 12.72
N TRP A 232 -0.07 -2.66 13.57
CA TRP A 232 0.72 -3.81 13.14
C TRP A 232 -0.15 -5.07 13.17
N VAL A 233 -0.20 -5.80 12.07
CA VAL A 233 -0.97 -7.03 11.95
C VAL A 233 -0.14 -8.18 11.38
N VAL A 234 -0.63 -9.40 11.57
CA VAL A 234 -0.23 -10.58 10.80
C VAL A 234 -1.47 -11.22 10.18
N ASN A 235 -1.28 -11.95 9.07
CA ASN A 235 -2.35 -12.63 8.34
C ASN A 235 -2.88 -13.87 9.07
N ASN A 236 -4.04 -14.37 8.62
CA ASN A 236 -4.65 -15.64 9.04
C ASN A 236 -4.74 -15.81 10.57
N ARG A 237 -5.02 -14.72 11.28
CA ARG A 237 -5.07 -14.65 12.76
C ARG A 237 -3.80 -15.17 13.45
N GLY A 238 -2.66 -15.06 12.78
CA GLY A 238 -1.36 -15.54 13.24
C GLY A 238 -1.13 -17.04 13.09
N ALA A 239 -2.04 -17.77 12.41
CA ALA A 239 -1.89 -19.22 12.18
C ALA A 239 -0.67 -19.58 11.32
N CYS A 240 -0.13 -18.59 10.60
CA CYS A 240 0.96 -18.75 9.66
C CYS A 240 2.08 -17.75 9.90
N SER A 241 2.25 -17.35 11.16
CA SER A 241 3.30 -16.44 11.60
C SER A 241 4.18 -17.16 12.61
N SER A 242 5.47 -16.89 12.58
CA SER A 242 6.39 -17.30 13.65
C SER A 242 6.26 -16.33 14.82
N GLY A 243 6.93 -16.61 15.95
CA GLY A 243 6.99 -15.68 17.09
C GLY A 243 5.69 -15.37 17.85
N CYS A 244 4.51 -15.82 17.38
CA CYS A 244 3.21 -15.59 18.02
C CYS A 244 3.20 -16.08 19.47
N ASN A 245 2.86 -15.20 20.41
CA ASN A 245 2.90 -15.49 21.84
C ASN A 245 1.51 -15.51 22.49
N SER A 246 1.44 -15.95 23.75
CA SER A 246 0.18 -16.06 24.51
C SER A 246 -0.53 -14.71 24.74
N ARG A 247 0.15 -13.59 24.48
CA ARG A 247 -0.40 -12.23 24.52
C ARG A 247 -0.87 -11.73 23.16
N LYS A 248 -0.96 -12.60 22.15
CA LYS A 248 -1.38 -12.28 20.77
C LYS A 248 -0.45 -11.28 20.06
N GLY A 249 0.67 -10.93 20.67
CA GLY A 249 1.76 -10.24 19.99
C GLY A 249 2.68 -11.26 19.31
N ILE A 250 3.72 -10.73 18.71
CA ILE A 250 4.73 -11.50 18.00
C ILE A 250 6.12 -11.12 18.52
N THR A 251 6.95 -12.12 18.79
CA THR A 251 8.21 -11.99 19.51
C THR A 251 9.37 -12.18 18.54
N ALA A 252 10.25 -11.20 18.42
CA ALA A 252 11.50 -11.41 17.69
C ALA A 252 12.37 -12.46 18.40
N ALA A 253 12.99 -13.33 17.62
CA ALA A 253 13.89 -14.39 18.06
C ALA A 253 15.25 -14.24 17.34
N PRO A 254 16.15 -13.35 17.83
CA PRO A 254 17.45 -13.12 17.23
C PRO A 254 18.32 -14.38 17.13
N GLU A 255 18.13 -15.34 18.04
CA GLU A 255 18.83 -16.62 18.07
C GLU A 255 18.51 -17.53 16.87
N THR A 256 17.34 -17.34 16.24
CA THR A 256 16.93 -18.03 15.01
C THR A 256 16.93 -17.08 13.80
N ASN A 257 17.47 -15.87 13.94
CA ASN A 257 17.42 -14.82 12.94
C ASN A 257 15.99 -14.50 12.47
N ASP A 258 15.03 -14.55 13.39
CA ASP A 258 13.63 -14.24 13.11
C ASP A 258 13.27 -12.87 13.70
N PHE A 259 13.11 -11.90 12.82
CA PHE A 259 12.70 -10.54 13.17
C PHE A 259 11.26 -10.22 12.74
N ASN A 260 10.48 -11.27 12.46
CA ASN A 260 9.09 -11.24 12.04
C ASN A 260 8.85 -10.39 10.77
N PRO A 261 9.46 -10.78 9.63
CA PRO A 261 9.23 -10.12 8.35
C PRO A 261 7.76 -10.19 7.88
N GLU A 262 6.96 -11.15 8.34
CA GLU A 262 5.56 -11.32 7.95
C GLU A 262 4.58 -10.27 8.51
N ARG A 263 5.07 -9.35 9.35
CA ARG A 263 4.25 -8.29 9.93
C ARG A 263 3.99 -7.20 8.90
N ILE A 264 2.73 -6.79 8.81
CA ILE A 264 2.31 -5.74 7.88
C ILE A 264 1.78 -4.55 8.69
N GLN A 265 2.21 -3.35 8.33
CA GLN A 265 1.70 -2.14 8.94
C GLN A 265 0.50 -1.61 8.16
N LEU A 266 -0.69 -1.71 8.75
CA LEU A 266 -1.89 -1.06 8.22
C LEU A 266 -1.84 0.43 8.53
N VAL A 267 -2.00 1.27 7.51
CA VAL A 267 -1.99 2.73 7.70
C VAL A 267 -3.16 3.39 7.02
N THR A 268 -3.66 4.45 7.65
CA THR A 268 -4.71 5.28 7.08
C THR A 268 -4.16 6.16 5.97
N SER A 269 -4.91 6.27 4.88
CA SER A 269 -4.61 7.18 3.76
C SER A 269 -5.55 8.39 3.77
N SER A 270 -5.35 9.34 2.85
CA SER A 270 -6.32 10.44 2.66
C SER A 270 -7.70 9.96 2.17
N ALA A 271 -7.80 8.73 1.66
CA ALA A 271 -9.06 8.13 1.23
C ALA A 271 -9.93 7.67 2.41
N ILE A 272 -9.35 7.56 3.61
CA ILE A 272 -9.97 6.91 4.77
C ILE A 272 -10.04 7.88 5.95
N ARG A 273 -11.18 7.85 6.65
CA ARG A 273 -11.28 8.45 7.99
C ARG A 273 -10.64 7.50 8.99
N ARG A 274 -9.82 8.04 9.90
CA ARG A 274 -9.14 7.26 10.96
C ARG A 274 -10.05 6.15 11.51
N PRO A 275 -9.77 4.86 11.21
CA PRO A 275 -10.55 3.75 11.72
C PRO A 275 -10.43 3.73 13.23
N SER A 276 -11.36 3.05 13.89
CA SER A 276 -11.26 2.82 15.33
C SER A 276 -9.91 2.19 15.65
N PRO A 277 -9.24 2.59 16.75
CA PRO A 277 -7.95 2.05 17.09
C PRO A 277 -8.05 0.56 17.43
N PHE A 278 -7.06 -0.21 16.98
CA PHE A 278 -6.86 -1.60 17.35
C PHE A 278 -6.11 -1.70 18.67
N THR A 279 -6.45 -2.71 19.46
CA THR A 279 -5.65 -3.25 20.56
C THR A 279 -5.08 -4.60 20.15
N VAL A 280 -3.97 -5.01 20.79
CA VAL A 280 -3.39 -6.34 20.56
C VAL A 280 -4.44 -7.43 20.69
N GLY A 281 -4.51 -8.31 19.69
CA GLY A 281 -5.47 -9.41 19.58
C GLY A 281 -6.76 -9.07 18.84
N ASP A 282 -7.05 -7.79 18.58
CA ASP A 282 -8.22 -7.40 17.78
C ASP A 282 -8.08 -7.90 16.33
N THR A 283 -9.19 -8.30 15.74
CA THR A 283 -9.30 -8.73 14.33
C THR A 283 -9.99 -7.67 13.49
N VAL A 284 -9.99 -7.85 12.16
CA VAL A 284 -10.82 -7.04 11.26
C VAL A 284 -12.13 -7.76 10.99
N LEU A 285 -13.26 -7.12 11.29
CA LEU A 285 -14.61 -7.68 11.20
C LEU A 285 -14.94 -8.16 9.78
N GLU A 286 -14.47 -7.45 8.76
CA GLU A 286 -14.68 -7.77 7.35
C GLU A 286 -13.88 -9.01 6.89
N GLY A 287 -13.00 -9.57 7.75
CA GLY A 287 -12.18 -10.74 7.44
C GLY A 287 -10.98 -10.47 6.54
N GLN A 288 -10.79 -9.23 6.08
CA GLN A 288 -9.63 -8.82 5.30
C GLN A 288 -9.38 -7.31 5.41
N ALA A 289 -8.13 -6.91 5.23
CA ALA A 289 -7.75 -5.50 5.07
C ALA A 289 -7.21 -5.28 3.65
N GLU A 290 -7.85 -4.39 2.90
CA GLU A 290 -7.46 -4.07 1.52
C GLU A 290 -6.77 -2.70 1.46
N GLY A 291 -5.68 -2.62 0.70
CA GLY A 291 -4.96 -1.38 0.47
C GLY A 291 -3.86 -1.50 -0.58
N ILE A 292 -3.16 -0.39 -0.82
CA ILE A 292 -2.01 -0.37 -1.72
C ILE A 292 -0.76 -0.70 -0.92
N MET A 293 0.05 -1.66 -1.37
CA MET A 293 1.36 -1.91 -0.79
C MET A 293 2.32 -0.78 -1.16
N SER A 294 2.99 -0.21 -0.18
CA SER A 294 3.88 0.93 -0.36
C SER A 294 5.01 0.87 0.67
N TYR A 295 6.09 1.60 0.43
CA TYR A 295 7.18 1.74 1.37
C TYR A 295 7.25 3.16 1.95
N GLY A 296 7.48 3.26 3.26
CA GLY A 296 7.75 4.55 3.88
C GLY A 296 7.95 4.46 5.39
N TRP A 297 8.77 5.37 5.94
CA TRP A 297 9.20 5.33 7.35
C TRP A 297 9.85 3.99 7.71
N ASP A 298 10.77 3.51 6.88
CA ASP A 298 11.53 2.27 7.03
C ASP A 298 10.70 0.99 7.14
N ASN A 299 9.47 1.00 6.62
CA ASN A 299 8.58 -0.16 6.67
C ASN A 299 7.75 -0.27 5.39
N PHE A 300 7.47 -1.50 4.97
CA PHE A 300 6.37 -1.77 4.06
C PHE A 300 5.03 -1.59 4.79
N ARG A 301 4.10 -0.96 4.09
CA ARG A 301 2.84 -0.47 4.63
C ARG A 301 1.71 -0.75 3.67
N LEU A 302 0.58 -1.15 4.22
CA LEU A 302 -0.66 -1.24 3.48
C LEU A 302 -1.44 0.07 3.63
N LEU A 303 -1.40 0.91 2.60
CA LEU A 303 -2.18 2.14 2.50
C LEU A 303 -3.64 1.75 2.26
N LEU A 304 -4.43 1.69 3.33
CA LEU A 304 -5.81 1.22 3.26
C LEU A 304 -6.61 2.03 2.22
N THR A 305 -7.39 1.33 1.38
CA THR A 305 -8.29 1.92 0.37
C THR A 305 -9.75 1.88 0.77
N LYS A 306 -10.09 1.06 1.78
CA LYS A 306 -11.42 0.98 2.41
C LYS A 306 -11.31 1.08 3.93
N ASN A 307 -12.31 1.68 4.57
CA ASN A 307 -12.40 1.66 6.04
C ASN A 307 -12.51 0.20 6.52
N ILE A 308 -11.87 -0.10 7.64
CA ILE A 308 -11.93 -1.39 8.33
C ILE A 308 -12.51 -1.21 9.73
N THR A 309 -13.18 -2.25 10.23
CA THR A 309 -13.80 -2.23 11.56
C THR A 309 -13.07 -3.20 12.49
N PRO A 310 -12.44 -2.72 13.57
CA PRO A 310 -11.87 -3.61 14.58
C PRO A 310 -12.97 -4.43 15.26
N GLU A 311 -12.74 -5.73 15.40
CA GLU A 311 -13.48 -6.65 16.25
C GLU A 311 -12.60 -7.01 17.45
N SER A 312 -13.15 -6.90 18.67
CA SER A 312 -12.31 -7.03 19.87
C SER A 312 -11.83 -8.46 20.06
N GLY A 313 -10.51 -8.62 20.25
CA GLY A 313 -9.90 -9.89 20.66
C GLY A 313 -10.03 -10.19 22.16
N GLY A 314 -10.64 -9.28 22.92
CA GLY A 314 -10.87 -9.44 24.36
C GLY A 314 -9.61 -9.33 25.23
N MET A 315 -8.48 -8.90 24.66
CA MET A 315 -7.22 -8.79 25.41
C MET A 315 -7.35 -7.82 26.58
N GLN A 316 -6.99 -8.28 27.77
CA GLN A 316 -6.99 -7.47 28.99
C GLN A 316 -5.57 -7.26 29.50
N PRO A 317 -5.27 -6.10 30.12
CA PRO A 317 -4.02 -5.88 30.81
C PRO A 317 -3.75 -6.98 31.85
N THR A 318 -2.53 -7.52 31.86
CA THR A 318 -2.10 -8.48 32.87
C THR A 318 -2.17 -7.86 34.26
N ARG A 319 -2.66 -8.61 35.25
CA ARG A 319 -2.38 -8.35 36.66
C ARG A 319 -1.40 -9.39 37.17
N ASN A 320 -0.50 -8.94 38.04
CA ASN A 320 0.47 -9.78 38.72
C ASN A 320 -0.27 -10.89 39.47
N SER A 321 0.16 -12.13 39.27
CA SER A 321 -0.34 -13.30 39.98
C SER A 321 0.53 -13.68 41.18
N ILE A 322 1.63 -12.97 41.42
CA ILE A 322 2.48 -13.18 42.60
C ILE A 322 1.66 -12.87 43.85
N PHE A 323 1.52 -13.89 44.69
CA PHE A 323 1.00 -13.73 46.04
C PHE A 323 1.96 -12.85 46.83
N VAL A 324 1.47 -11.68 47.26
CA VAL A 324 2.19 -10.83 48.20
C VAL A 324 1.59 -11.12 49.58
N PRO A 325 2.31 -11.81 50.49
CA PRO A 325 1.83 -12.03 51.84
C PRO A 325 1.51 -10.68 52.51
N GLU A 326 0.44 -10.64 53.32
CA GLU A 326 0.13 -9.44 54.12
C GLU A 326 1.28 -9.09 55.08
N ASP A 327 1.99 -10.11 55.57
CA ASP A 327 3.22 -9.93 56.35
C ASP A 327 4.43 -9.59 55.45
N ARG A 328 4.60 -8.29 55.22
CA ARG A 328 5.79 -7.72 54.55
C ARG A 328 7.02 -7.62 55.47
N ALA A 329 6.93 -7.99 56.75
CA ALA A 329 8.09 -7.94 57.65
C ALA A 329 9.11 -9.06 57.36
N THR A 330 8.67 -10.14 56.70
CA THR A 330 9.49 -11.32 56.39
C THR A 330 9.65 -11.56 54.88
N HIS A 331 9.01 -10.76 54.03
CA HIS A 331 9.00 -10.93 52.58
C HIS A 331 9.26 -9.60 51.85
N LEU A 332 10.04 -9.65 50.77
CA LEU A 332 10.37 -8.48 49.95
C LEU A 332 10.01 -8.76 48.48
N THR A 333 9.24 -7.85 47.87
CA THR A 333 8.85 -7.95 46.45
C THR A 333 9.64 -6.97 45.60
N PHE A 334 10.17 -7.47 44.48
CA PHE A 334 10.90 -6.68 43.50
C PHE A 334 10.10 -6.64 42.20
N GLY A 335 9.97 -5.44 41.63
CA GLY A 335 9.42 -5.24 40.30
C GLY A 335 10.39 -4.46 39.43
N SER A 336 10.33 -4.69 38.13
CA SER A 336 10.98 -3.83 37.13
C SER A 336 9.91 -3.29 36.20
N TYR A 337 10.01 -2.01 35.84
CA TYR A 337 9.06 -1.36 34.94
C TYR A 337 9.76 -0.35 34.03
N ASN A 338 9.59 -0.50 32.73
CA ASN A 338 10.05 0.47 31.76
C ASN A 338 9.01 1.59 31.62
N ILE A 339 9.41 2.84 31.86
CA ILE A 339 8.52 4.02 31.78
C ILE A 339 8.63 4.78 30.45
N GLU A 340 9.41 4.25 29.50
CA GLU A 340 9.52 4.66 28.09
C GLU A 340 9.77 6.16 27.88
N ASN A 341 11.01 6.63 28.10
CA ASN A 341 11.37 8.04 27.92
C ASN A 341 10.41 8.98 28.67
N PHE A 342 10.28 8.74 29.97
CA PHE A 342 9.26 9.39 30.79
C PHE A 342 9.51 10.88 30.99
N HIS A 343 8.45 11.69 30.93
CA HIS A 343 8.46 13.09 31.33
C HIS A 343 7.16 13.42 32.09
N ILE A 344 7.22 14.35 33.03
CA ILE A 344 6.09 14.71 33.89
C ILE A 344 5.16 15.68 33.13
N SER A 345 4.23 15.12 32.35
CA SER A 345 3.14 15.90 31.73
C SER A 345 1.86 15.08 31.51
N GLY A 346 0.71 15.76 31.54
CA GLY A 346 -0.60 15.18 31.25
C GLY A 346 -1.00 14.02 32.19
N GLU A 347 -1.75 13.05 31.66
CA GLU A 347 -2.27 11.91 32.43
C GLU A 347 -1.30 10.73 32.51
N ARG A 348 -0.14 10.81 31.84
CA ARG A 348 0.82 9.71 31.76
C ARG A 348 1.32 9.26 33.15
N PRO A 349 1.70 10.17 34.08
CA PRO A 349 2.12 9.76 35.43
C PRO A 349 1.06 8.94 36.17
N SER A 350 -0.21 9.37 36.11
CA SER A 350 -1.32 8.67 36.76
C SER A 350 -1.58 7.28 36.16
N ARG A 351 -1.47 7.12 34.83
CA ARG A 351 -1.62 5.81 34.17
C ARG A 351 -0.50 4.85 34.56
N ILE A 352 0.74 5.33 34.59
CA ILE A 352 1.90 4.52 35.03
C ILE A 352 1.75 4.13 36.51
N ALA A 353 1.37 5.08 37.38
CA ALA A 353 1.12 4.80 38.78
C ALA A 353 0.04 3.72 38.97
N LYS A 354 -1.05 3.80 38.20
CA LYS A 354 -2.10 2.78 38.19
C LYS A 354 -1.56 1.41 37.78
N GLN A 355 -0.75 1.33 36.72
CA GLN A 355 -0.12 0.08 36.28
C GLN A 355 0.79 -0.50 37.37
N ILE A 356 1.58 0.33 38.07
CA ILE A 356 2.46 -0.14 39.15
C ILE A 356 1.64 -0.66 40.35
N VAL A 357 0.61 0.07 40.76
CA VAL A 357 -0.18 -0.28 41.95
C VAL A 357 -1.11 -1.45 41.67
N GLU A 358 -1.88 -1.38 40.60
CA GLU A 358 -2.96 -2.33 40.31
C GLU A 358 -2.51 -3.53 39.48
N ASN A 359 -1.62 -3.33 38.51
CA ASN A 359 -1.19 -4.38 37.59
C ASN A 359 0.08 -5.08 38.09
N LEU A 360 1.10 -4.37 38.57
CA LEU A 360 2.30 -4.97 39.15
C LEU A 360 2.13 -5.39 40.62
N GLY A 361 1.05 -4.95 41.28
CA GLY A 361 0.76 -5.32 42.67
C GLY A 361 1.60 -4.57 43.72
N ALA A 362 2.02 -3.33 43.41
CA ALA A 362 2.74 -2.44 44.33
C ALA A 362 3.98 -3.10 45.00
N PRO A 363 5.03 -3.42 44.20
CA PRO A 363 6.24 -4.03 44.72
C PRO A 363 6.93 -3.13 45.75
N ALA A 364 7.60 -3.74 46.74
CA ALA A 364 8.31 -3.01 47.78
C ALA A 364 9.56 -2.29 47.25
N VAL A 365 10.23 -2.88 46.27
CA VAL A 365 11.33 -2.27 45.52
C VAL A 365 10.96 -2.26 44.04
N LEU A 366 11.04 -1.09 43.41
CA LEU A 366 10.76 -0.92 41.99
C LEU A 366 12.02 -0.41 41.28
N ALA A 367 12.51 -1.18 40.32
CA ALA A 367 13.53 -0.74 39.37
C ALA A 367 12.83 -0.10 38.17
N LEU A 368 13.11 1.18 37.91
CA LEU A 368 12.60 1.89 36.74
C LEU A 368 13.64 1.88 35.62
N GLN A 369 13.20 1.67 34.39
CA GLN A 369 14.02 1.77 33.18
C GLN A 369 13.54 2.93 32.31
N GLU A 370 14.46 3.53 31.54
CA GLU A 370 14.20 4.70 30.68
C GLU A 370 13.63 5.92 31.40
N VAL A 371 14.17 6.19 32.60
CA VAL A 371 14.04 7.49 33.24
C VAL A 371 14.99 8.45 32.51
N GLN A 372 14.45 9.48 31.87
CA GLN A 372 15.25 10.53 31.20
C GLN A 372 15.54 11.71 32.12
#